data_AF-W1WM60-F1
#
_entry.id   AF-W1WM60-F1
#
_cell.length_a   1.000
_cell.length_b   1.000
_cell.length_c   1.000
_cell.angle_alpha   90.00
_cell.angle_beta   90.00
_cell.angle_gamma   90.00
#
_symmetry.space_group_name_H-M   'P 1'
#
loop_
_entity.id
_entity.type
_entity.pdbx_description
1 polymer ?
#
loop_
_entity_poly.entity_id
_entity_poly.type
_entity_poly.pdbx_seq_one_letter_code
_entity_poly.pdbx_strand_id
1 'polypeptide(L)'
;EPTDFASAVDWLKIYNLPGKPDIQISQMFPADALVSSPRAEKARLYSAIEQRLEQSLKIMDGIVSSRVHVSYDVDTGDSGKTALPIHISVLAVYEKDINPEIKINDIKRFIVNSFASVQYENISVVLSKRRDIIEQAPTYEISEPVFAYDKTMPVSILLALMSIATCWLLWKYRAIL
;
A
#
# COMPACT_ATOMS: atom_id res chain seq x y z
N GLU A 1 -9.27 16.42 7.91
CA GLU A 1 -10.42 17.32 8.13
C GLU A 1 -11.56 16.98 7.18
N PRO A 2 -12.80 17.44 7.39
CA PRO A 2 -13.90 17.26 6.42
C PRO A 2 -13.55 17.75 5.00
N THR A 3 -12.63 18.71 4.89
CA THR A 3 -12.09 19.25 3.63
C THR A 3 -11.32 18.21 2.81
N ASP A 4 -10.67 17.24 3.45
CA ASP A 4 -9.82 16.24 2.79
C ASP A 4 -10.60 14.98 2.36
N PHE A 5 -11.88 14.87 2.78
CA PHE A 5 -12.64 13.63 2.62
C PHE A 5 -12.80 13.22 1.16
N ALA A 6 -13.15 14.16 0.27
CA ALA A 6 -13.30 13.87 -1.15
C ALA A 6 -11.97 13.39 -1.78
N SER A 7 -10.87 14.09 -1.50
CA SER A 7 -9.54 13.71 -1.98
C SER A 7 -9.08 12.36 -1.43
N ALA A 8 -9.33 12.08 -0.15
CA ALA A 8 -8.99 10.81 0.47
C ALA A 8 -9.75 9.64 -0.19
N VAL A 9 -11.05 9.80 -0.44
CA VAL A 9 -11.87 8.79 -1.13
C VAL A 9 -11.38 8.55 -2.56
N ASP A 10 -10.97 9.59 -3.28
CA ASP A 10 -10.42 9.46 -4.62
C ASP A 10 -9.08 8.71 -4.61
N TRP A 11 -8.19 8.99 -3.65
CA TRP A 11 -6.95 8.23 -3.47
C TRP A 11 -7.21 6.75 -3.17
N LEU A 12 -8.19 6.43 -2.32
CA LEU A 12 -8.57 5.05 -2.05
C LEU A 12 -9.04 4.33 -3.33
N LYS A 13 -9.82 5.00 -4.19
CA LYS A 13 -10.27 4.45 -5.47
C LYS A 13 -9.12 4.24 -6.44
N ILE A 14 -8.24 5.24 -6.61
CA ILE A 14 -7.09 5.19 -7.52
C ILE A 14 -6.16 4.02 -7.18
N TYR A 15 -5.89 3.80 -5.89
CA TYR A 15 -5.02 2.72 -5.42
C TYR A 15 -5.77 1.42 -5.10
N ASN A 16 -7.07 1.36 -5.39
CA ASN A 16 -7.94 0.20 -5.16
C ASN A 16 -7.81 -0.36 -3.73
N LEU A 17 -7.90 0.54 -2.75
CA LEU A 17 -7.83 0.24 -1.32
C LEU A 17 -9.24 0.00 -0.73
N PRO A 18 -9.40 -0.94 0.22
CA PRO A 18 -8.36 -1.82 0.77
C PRO A 18 -7.94 -2.89 -0.24
N GLY A 19 -6.65 -3.24 -0.23
CA GLY A 19 -6.11 -4.30 -1.08
C GLY A 19 -6.80 -5.65 -0.82
N LYS A 20 -6.88 -6.49 -1.85
CA LYS A 20 -7.38 -7.87 -1.71
C LYS A 20 -6.38 -8.71 -0.91
N PRO A 21 -6.84 -9.70 -0.12
CA PRO A 21 -5.95 -10.64 0.53
C PRO A 21 -5.18 -11.46 -0.50
N ASP A 22 -3.95 -11.86 -0.14
CA ASP A 22 -3.15 -12.75 -0.98
C ASP A 22 -3.83 -14.13 -1.09
N ILE A 23 -3.93 -14.64 -2.32
CA ILE A 23 -4.48 -15.97 -2.62
C ILE A 23 -3.32 -16.95 -2.76
N GLN A 24 -3.46 -18.12 -2.15
CA GLN A 24 -2.46 -19.21 -2.22
C GLN A 24 -3.06 -20.40 -2.96
N ILE A 25 -2.24 -21.13 -3.72
CA ILE A 25 -2.69 -22.31 -4.47
C ILE A 25 -3.24 -23.40 -3.52
N SER A 26 -2.65 -23.57 -2.34
CA SER A 26 -3.14 -24.52 -1.33
C SER A 26 -4.59 -24.26 -0.88
N GLN A 27 -5.08 -23.01 -0.95
CA GLN A 27 -6.46 -22.67 -0.59
C GLN A 27 -7.49 -23.22 -1.60
N MET A 28 -7.07 -23.47 -2.84
CA MET A 28 -7.91 -24.07 -3.88
C MET A 28 -7.99 -25.61 -3.76
N PHE A 29 -7.12 -26.21 -2.93
CA PHE A 29 -7.05 -27.65 -2.70
C PHE A 29 -7.03 -27.94 -1.19
N PRO A 30 -8.17 -27.78 -0.50
CA PRO A 30 -8.21 -27.86 0.95
C PRO A 30 -7.96 -29.29 1.43
N ALA A 31 -7.33 -29.43 2.59
CA ALA A 31 -6.85 -30.72 3.12
C ALA A 31 -7.98 -31.61 3.67
N ASP A 32 -9.16 -31.05 3.93
CA ASP A 32 -10.37 -31.70 4.42
C ASP A 32 -11.25 -32.29 3.29
N ALA A 33 -10.79 -32.23 2.04
CA ALA A 33 -11.49 -32.85 0.92
C ALA A 33 -11.60 -34.37 1.09
N LEU A 34 -12.81 -34.92 0.88
CA LEU A 34 -13.11 -36.36 1.03
C LEU A 34 -12.26 -37.27 0.16
N VAL A 35 -11.70 -36.76 -0.95
CA VAL A 35 -10.83 -37.48 -1.87
C VAL A 35 -9.68 -36.58 -2.31
N SER A 36 -8.45 -37.03 -2.12
CA SER A 36 -7.25 -36.33 -2.58
C SER A 36 -6.76 -36.89 -3.91
N SER A 37 -6.58 -36.03 -4.92
CA SER A 37 -5.88 -36.42 -6.15
C SER A 37 -4.36 -36.22 -6.00
N PRO A 38 -3.52 -37.03 -6.66
CA PRO A 38 -2.07 -36.82 -6.66
C PRO A 38 -1.66 -35.40 -7.13
N ARG A 39 -2.43 -34.82 -8.04
CA ARG A 39 -2.25 -33.44 -8.51
C ARG A 39 -2.51 -32.41 -7.40
N ALA A 40 -3.57 -32.61 -6.61
CA ALA A 40 -3.89 -31.74 -5.48
C ALA A 40 -2.82 -31.80 -4.38
N GLU A 41 -2.28 -32.98 -4.08
CA GLU A 41 -1.18 -33.14 -3.11
C GLU A 41 0.08 -32.40 -3.58
N LYS A 42 0.47 -32.58 -4.85
CA LYS A 42 1.59 -31.83 -5.44
C LYS A 42 1.36 -30.32 -5.36
N ALA A 43 0.18 -29.84 -5.74
CA ALA A 43 -0.14 -28.41 -5.69
C ALA A 43 -0.03 -27.85 -4.26
N ARG A 44 -0.51 -28.58 -3.26
CA ARG A 44 -0.34 -28.23 -1.84
C ARG A 44 1.13 -28.17 -1.43
N LEU A 45 1.92 -29.18 -1.78
CA LEU A 45 3.35 -29.24 -1.46
C LEU A 45 4.12 -28.04 -2.04
N TYR A 46 3.96 -27.79 -3.34
CA TYR A 46 4.63 -26.67 -4.00
C TYR A 46 4.19 -25.31 -3.42
N SER A 47 2.90 -25.13 -3.13
CA SER A 47 2.42 -23.90 -2.50
C SER A 47 2.99 -23.69 -1.09
N ALA A 48 3.15 -24.76 -0.31
CA ALA A 48 3.79 -24.68 1.01
C ALA A 48 5.29 -24.33 0.90
N ILE A 49 5.98 -24.88 -0.11
CA ILE A 49 7.38 -24.55 -0.40
C ILE A 49 7.52 -23.08 -0.80
N GLU A 50 6.67 -22.57 -1.70
CA GLU A 50 6.65 -21.16 -2.09
C GLU A 50 6.55 -20.25 -0.86
N GLN A 51 5.58 -20.49 0.02
CA GLN A 51 5.38 -19.73 1.25
C GLN A 51 6.58 -19.79 2.19
N ARG A 52 7.18 -20.98 2.34
CA ARG A 52 8.38 -21.17 3.17
C ARG A 52 9.57 -20.40 2.61
N LEU A 53 9.76 -20.40 1.28
CA LEU A 53 10.81 -19.63 0.62
C LEU A 53 10.57 -18.12 0.77
N GLU A 54 9.34 -17.65 0.58
CA GLU A 54 8.96 -16.25 0.83
C GLU A 54 9.28 -15.83 2.26
N GLN A 55 8.90 -16.63 3.25
CA GLN A 55 9.17 -16.34 4.65
C GLN A 55 10.67 -16.33 4.96
N SER A 56 11.42 -17.26 4.38
CA SER A 56 12.88 -17.35 4.61
C SER A 56 13.63 -16.19 3.98
N LEU A 57 13.26 -15.78 2.76
CA LEU A 57 13.85 -14.61 2.10
C LEU A 57 13.61 -13.31 2.86
N LYS A 58 12.47 -13.18 3.54
CA LYS A 58 12.17 -12.02 4.38
C LYS A 58 13.06 -11.91 5.63
N ILE A 59 13.69 -13.00 6.05
CA ILE A 59 14.67 -13.01 7.17
C ILE A 59 16.05 -12.55 6.67
N MET A 60 16.31 -12.64 5.36
CA MET A 60 17.58 -12.21 4.77
C MET A 60 17.80 -10.71 4.99
N ASP A 61 18.99 -10.37 5.46
CA ASP A 61 19.34 -8.98 5.78
C ASP A 61 19.06 -8.04 4.60
N GLY A 62 18.34 -6.96 4.90
CA GLY A 62 17.98 -5.93 3.95
C GLY A 62 16.84 -6.25 2.98
N ILE A 63 16.19 -7.43 3.09
CA ILE A 63 14.97 -7.75 2.34
C ILE A 63 13.75 -7.42 3.19
N VAL A 64 12.90 -6.52 2.69
CA VAL A 64 11.72 -6.01 3.40
C VAL A 64 10.46 -6.80 3.04
N SER A 65 10.36 -7.20 1.78
CA SER A 65 9.26 -8.00 1.27
C SER A 65 9.76 -8.89 0.13
N SER A 66 9.15 -10.06 -0.02
CA SER A 66 9.48 -11.01 -1.08
C SER A 66 8.25 -11.78 -1.54
N ARG A 67 8.22 -12.09 -2.83
CA ARG A 67 7.28 -13.01 -3.48
C ARG A 67 8.06 -14.03 -4.28
N VAL A 68 7.64 -15.28 -4.20
CA VAL A 68 8.29 -16.39 -4.88
C VAL A 68 7.26 -17.18 -5.68
N HIS A 69 7.54 -17.39 -6.95
CA HIS A 69 6.75 -18.23 -7.84
C HIS A 69 7.60 -19.40 -8.29
N VAL A 70 7.07 -20.61 -8.13
CA VAL A 70 7.71 -21.85 -8.58
C VAL A 70 6.89 -22.41 -9.75
N SER A 71 7.55 -22.87 -10.80
CA SER A 71 6.86 -23.55 -11.90
C SER A 71 6.32 -24.90 -11.45
N TYR A 72 5.09 -25.22 -11.85
CA TYR A 72 4.44 -26.49 -11.52
C TYR A 72 4.47 -27.43 -12.71
N ASP A 73 4.83 -28.69 -12.47
CA ASP A 73 4.64 -29.75 -13.44
C ASP A 73 3.29 -30.43 -13.20
N VAL A 74 2.38 -30.19 -14.13
CA VAL A 74 0.99 -30.61 -14.06
C VAL A 74 0.70 -31.90 -14.83
N ASP A 75 1.62 -32.34 -15.70
CA ASP A 75 1.33 -33.34 -16.74
C ASP A 75 2.18 -34.62 -16.64
N THR A 76 3.26 -34.64 -15.87
CA THR A 76 4.17 -35.81 -15.79
C THR A 76 3.67 -36.96 -14.91
N GLY A 77 2.45 -36.90 -14.38
CA GLY A 77 1.89 -37.96 -13.54
C GLY A 77 1.48 -39.23 -14.30
N ASP A 78 1.24 -39.16 -15.61
CA ASP A 78 0.54 -40.22 -16.36
C ASP A 78 1.19 -40.57 -17.71
N SER A 79 2.08 -39.72 -18.21
CA SER A 79 2.83 -39.97 -19.45
C SER A 79 4.30 -39.99 -19.08
N GLY A 80 5.03 -41.08 -19.34
CA GLY A 80 6.46 -41.26 -19.05
C GLY A 80 7.42 -40.30 -19.76
N LYS A 81 7.07 -39.02 -19.83
CA LYS A 81 7.84 -37.91 -20.36
C LYS A 81 8.82 -37.44 -19.29
N THR A 82 10.01 -37.06 -19.73
CA THR A 82 11.06 -36.46 -18.89
C THR A 82 10.51 -35.25 -18.15
N ALA A 83 10.79 -35.17 -16.84
CA ALA A 83 10.41 -34.03 -16.01
C ALA A 83 10.95 -32.72 -16.61
N LEU A 84 10.07 -31.73 -16.75
CA LEU A 84 10.45 -30.40 -17.22
C LEU A 84 11.38 -29.72 -16.20
N PRO A 85 12.33 -28.88 -16.64
CA PRO A 85 13.15 -28.11 -15.71
C PRO A 85 12.28 -27.19 -14.85
N ILE A 86 12.62 -27.09 -13.58
CA ILE A 86 11.91 -26.24 -12.63
C ILE A 86 12.47 -24.81 -12.72
N HIS A 87 11.57 -23.84 -12.85
CA HIS A 87 11.86 -22.41 -12.90
C HIS A 87 11.35 -21.73 -11.64
N ILE A 88 12.13 -20.77 -11.13
CA ILE A 88 11.76 -19.97 -9.96
C ILE A 88 11.90 -18.49 -10.29
N SER A 89 10.87 -17.72 -9.97
CA SER A 89 10.89 -16.26 -10.08
C SER A 89 10.75 -15.64 -8.70
N VAL A 90 11.65 -14.73 -8.37
CA VAL A 90 11.66 -14.03 -7.09
C VAL A 90 11.52 -12.54 -7.35
N LEU A 91 10.52 -11.92 -6.73
CA LEU A 91 10.42 -10.47 -6.62
C LEU A 91 10.72 -10.09 -5.18
N ALA A 92 11.68 -9.20 -4.96
CA ALA A 92 11.98 -8.72 -3.62
C ALA A 92 12.15 -7.22 -3.56
N VAL A 93 11.66 -6.63 -2.46
CA VAL A 93 11.85 -5.23 -2.12
C VAL A 93 12.95 -5.14 -1.08
N TYR A 94 13.98 -4.34 -1.36
CA TYR A 94 15.16 -4.23 -0.51
C TYR A 94 15.32 -2.83 0.10
N GLU A 95 16.03 -2.73 1.23
CA GLU A 95 16.27 -1.48 1.96
C GLU A 95 17.31 -0.58 1.27
N LYS A 96 17.48 0.66 1.77
CA LYS A 96 18.52 1.56 1.29
C LYS A 96 19.90 0.97 1.60
N ASP A 97 20.91 1.35 0.81
CA ASP A 97 22.33 1.05 1.05
C ASP A 97 22.80 -0.40 0.76
N ILE A 98 22.02 -1.18 0.00
CA ILE A 98 22.40 -2.53 -0.45
C ILE A 98 22.90 -2.49 -1.90
N ASN A 99 23.96 -3.24 -2.19
CA ASN A 99 24.37 -3.51 -3.56
C ASN A 99 23.43 -4.57 -4.19
N PRO A 100 22.59 -4.21 -5.18
CA PRO A 100 21.60 -5.12 -5.74
C PRO A 100 22.23 -6.32 -6.47
N GLU A 101 23.39 -6.17 -7.09
CA GLU A 101 24.04 -7.27 -7.83
C GLU A 101 24.50 -8.38 -6.90
N ILE A 102 25.10 -8.01 -5.76
CA ILE A 102 25.50 -8.97 -4.72
C ILE A 102 24.26 -9.66 -4.15
N LYS A 103 23.21 -8.89 -3.84
CA LYS A 103 21.97 -9.45 -3.26
C LYS A 103 21.25 -10.40 -4.22
N ILE A 104 21.25 -10.12 -5.52
CA ILE A 104 20.72 -11.03 -6.54
C ILE A 104 21.45 -12.38 -6.48
N ASN A 105 22.79 -12.36 -6.40
CA ASN A 105 23.58 -13.59 -6.32
C ASN A 105 23.34 -14.36 -5.02
N ASP A 106 23.20 -13.66 -3.89
CA ASP A 106 22.86 -14.27 -2.59
C ASP A 106 21.49 -14.96 -2.64
N ILE A 107 20.48 -14.30 -3.20
CA ILE A 107 19.13 -14.86 -3.37
C ILE A 107 19.19 -16.09 -4.28
N LYS A 108 19.84 -15.99 -5.45
CA LYS A 108 19.99 -17.14 -6.36
C LYS A 108 20.66 -18.32 -5.66
N ARG A 109 21.76 -18.08 -4.94
CA ARG A 109 22.48 -19.11 -4.19
C ARG A 109 21.61 -19.74 -3.10
N PHE A 110 20.84 -18.94 -2.38
CA PHE A 110 19.91 -19.44 -1.38
C PHE A 110 18.88 -20.38 -2.00
N ILE A 111 18.26 -19.96 -3.11
CA ILE A 111 17.22 -20.75 -3.79
C ILE A 111 17.77 -22.07 -4.33
N VAL A 112 18.92 -22.07 -5.02
CA VAL A 112 19.54 -23.30 -5.56
C VAL A 112 19.80 -24.33 -4.46
N ASN A 113 20.22 -23.89 -3.27
CA ASN A 113 20.52 -24.82 -2.16
C ASN A 113 19.28 -25.16 -1.32
N SER A 114 18.16 -24.47 -1.51
CA SER A 114 16.92 -24.69 -0.75
C SER A 114 15.89 -25.53 -1.51
N PHE A 115 16.02 -25.64 -2.83
CA PHE A 115 15.07 -26.35 -3.68
C PHE A 115 15.81 -27.34 -4.60
N ALA A 116 15.35 -28.59 -4.64
CA ALA A 116 16.00 -29.64 -5.40
C ALA A 116 15.88 -29.43 -6.92
N SER A 117 16.94 -29.79 -7.66
CA SER A 117 16.91 -29.83 -9.14
C SER A 117 16.65 -28.49 -9.83
N VAL A 118 17.02 -27.37 -9.20
CA VAL A 118 17.01 -26.04 -9.83
C VAL A 118 18.43 -25.57 -10.09
N GLN A 119 18.65 -25.00 -11.28
CA GLN A 119 19.93 -24.45 -11.72
C GLN A 119 19.87 -22.91 -11.70
N TYR A 120 21.03 -22.25 -11.65
CA TYR A 120 21.15 -20.78 -11.55
C TYR A 120 20.48 -20.04 -12.73
N GLU A 121 20.48 -20.66 -13.90
CA GLU A 121 19.93 -20.17 -15.16
C GLU A 121 18.40 -20.19 -15.15
N ASN A 122 17.79 -21.04 -14.32
CA ASN A 122 16.35 -21.17 -14.19
C ASN A 122 15.76 -20.28 -13.09
N ILE A 123 16.59 -19.44 -12.46
CA ILE A 123 16.16 -18.50 -11.42
C ILE A 123 16.21 -17.06 -11.93
N SER A 124 15.05 -16.42 -11.95
CA SER A 124 14.92 -14.99 -12.20
C SER A 124 14.73 -14.25 -10.88
N VAL A 125 15.49 -13.18 -10.67
CA VAL A 125 15.37 -12.33 -9.48
C VAL A 125 15.20 -10.89 -9.92
N VAL A 126 14.10 -10.27 -9.50
CA VAL A 126 13.80 -8.86 -9.72
C VAL A 126 13.82 -8.14 -8.38
N LEU A 127 14.76 -7.22 -8.25
CA LEU A 127 14.89 -6.38 -7.05
C LEU A 127 14.31 -5.00 -7.29
N SER A 128 13.50 -4.53 -6.33
CA SER A 128 12.98 -3.17 -6.30
C SER A 128 13.44 -2.47 -5.02
N LYS A 129 13.91 -1.23 -5.15
CA LYS A 129 14.30 -0.45 -3.98
C LYS A 129 13.05 0.00 -3.21
N ARG A 130 13.09 -0.07 -1.87
CA ARG A 130 12.04 0.50 -1.02
C ARG A 130 11.94 2.02 -1.27
N ARG A 131 10.70 2.53 -1.31
CA ARG A 131 10.44 3.97 -1.41
C ARG A 131 10.85 4.65 -0.10
N ASP A 132 11.36 5.88 -0.18
CA ASP A 132 11.74 6.65 1.00
C ASP A 132 10.51 6.92 1.88
N ILE A 133 10.71 6.86 3.20
CA ILE A 133 9.67 7.18 4.18
C ILE A 133 9.53 8.71 4.21
N ILE A 134 8.31 9.21 4.01
CA ILE A 134 8.03 10.64 4.16
C ILE A 134 7.93 10.92 5.66
N GLU A 135 8.98 11.51 6.24
CA GLU A 135 9.06 11.83 7.67
C GLU A 135 8.30 13.12 8.05
N GLN A 136 7.73 13.84 7.08
CA GLN A 136 6.99 15.06 7.33
C GLN A 136 5.55 14.75 7.74
N ALA A 137 5.11 15.33 8.85
CA ALA A 137 3.71 15.30 9.26
C ALA A 137 2.85 16.01 8.19
N PRO A 138 1.64 15.49 7.90
CA PRO A 138 0.73 16.20 7.00
C PRO A 138 0.45 17.60 7.55
N THR A 139 0.62 18.61 6.70
CA THR A 139 0.26 19.99 7.04
C THR A 139 -1.26 20.11 7.04
N TYR A 140 -1.84 20.53 8.15
CA TYR A 140 -3.26 20.84 8.23
C TYR A 140 -3.46 22.33 7.97
N GLU A 141 -4.28 22.67 6.97
CA GLU A 141 -4.74 24.06 6.80
C GLU A 141 -5.77 24.36 7.89
N ILE A 142 -5.34 25.05 8.95
CA ILE A 142 -6.25 25.62 9.94
C ILE A 142 -7.00 26.74 9.24
N SER A 143 -8.21 26.44 8.77
CA SER A 143 -9.16 27.45 8.35
C SER A 143 -9.68 28.12 9.62
N GLU A 144 -8.92 29.07 10.16
CA GLU A 144 -9.46 29.97 11.18
C GLU A 144 -10.72 30.61 10.58
N PRO A 145 -11.85 30.64 11.30
CA PRO A 145 -13.00 31.39 10.86
C PRO A 145 -12.53 32.84 10.79
N VAL A 146 -12.25 33.31 9.57
CA VAL A 146 -12.09 34.72 9.29
C VAL A 146 -13.48 35.30 9.49
N PHE A 147 -13.85 35.57 10.74
CA PHE A 147 -14.74 36.68 11.02
C PHE A 147 -14.03 37.84 10.34
N ALA A 148 -14.53 38.21 9.17
CA ALA A 148 -14.07 39.36 8.43
C ALA A 148 -14.33 40.55 9.35
N TYR A 149 -13.36 40.85 10.22
CA TYR A 149 -13.26 42.10 10.93
C TYR A 149 -12.93 43.13 9.85
N ASP A 150 -13.94 43.45 9.06
CA ASP A 150 -13.86 44.52 8.10
C ASP A 150 -13.59 45.78 8.90
N LYS A 151 -12.46 46.44 8.62
CA LYS A 151 -12.00 47.63 9.36
C LYS A 151 -13.04 48.76 9.30
N THR A 152 -14.02 48.68 8.40
CA THR A 152 -15.13 49.62 8.26
C THR A 152 -16.29 49.36 9.24
N MET A 153 -16.37 48.17 9.84
CA MET A 153 -17.45 47.76 10.74
C MET A 153 -17.57 48.61 12.02
N PRO A 154 -16.50 49.01 12.73
CA PRO A 154 -16.65 49.92 13.86
C PRO A 154 -17.06 51.34 13.43
N VAL A 155 -16.65 51.76 12.22
CA VAL A 155 -16.96 53.10 11.69
C VAL A 155 -18.43 53.22 11.31
N SER A 156 -19.01 52.18 10.69
CA SER A 156 -20.44 52.15 10.33
C SER A 156 -21.34 52.12 11.57
N ILE A 157 -20.94 51.41 12.63
CA ILE A 157 -21.66 51.40 13.91
C ILE A 157 -21.64 52.80 14.56
N LEU A 158 -20.50 53.49 14.54
CA LEU A 158 -20.37 54.82 15.13
C LEU A 158 -21.19 55.88 14.36
N LEU A 159 -21.21 55.80 13.03
CA LEU A 159 -22.05 56.65 12.19
C LEU A 159 -23.55 56.41 12.43
N ALA A 160 -23.97 55.15 12.59
CA ALA A 160 -25.35 54.83 12.91
C ALA A 160 -25.76 55.38 14.28
N LEU A 161 -24.89 55.31 15.29
CA LEU A 161 -25.17 55.90 16.60
C LEU A 161 -25.27 57.43 16.54
N MET A 162 -24.41 58.09 15.76
CA MET A 162 -24.46 59.54 15.55
C MET A 162 -25.73 59.99 14.81
N SER A 163 -26.20 59.22 13.82
CA SER A 163 -27.44 59.54 13.10
C SER A 163 -28.67 59.36 13.99
N ILE A 164 -28.70 58.32 14.84
CA ILE A 164 -29.77 58.13 15.83
C ILE A 164 -29.77 59.28 16.85
N ALA A 165 -28.60 59.68 17.36
CA ALA A 165 -28.49 60.78 18.32
C ALA A 165 -28.96 62.13 17.74
N THR A 166 -28.60 62.43 16.49
CA THR A 166 -29.02 63.67 15.81
C THR A 166 -30.52 63.66 15.49
N CYS A 167 -31.06 62.51 15.07
CA CYS A 167 -32.50 62.35 14.86
C CYS A 167 -33.29 62.54 16.18
N TRP A 168 -32.80 61.98 17.29
CA TRP A 168 -33.41 62.15 18.61
C TRP A 168 -33.40 63.62 19.08
N LEU A 169 -32.27 64.33 18.88
CA LEU A 169 -32.15 65.75 19.19
C LEU A 169 -33.12 66.61 18.36
N LEU A 170 -33.22 66.38 17.05
CA LEU A 170 -34.14 67.11 16.17
C LEU A 170 -35.61 66.85 16.53
N TRP A 171 -35.96 65.62 16.90
CA TRP A 171 -37.31 65.30 17.36
C TRP A 171 -37.65 66.01 18.67
N LYS A 172 -36.69 66.07 19.61
CA LYS A 172 -36.83 66.83 20.86
C LYS A 172 -36.99 68.33 20.63
N TYR A 173 -36.21 68.93 19.72
CA TYR A 173 -36.33 70.36 19.41
C TYR A 173 -37.66 70.71 18.74
N ARG A 174 -38.22 69.85 17.90
CA ARG A 174 -39.55 70.07 17.28
C ARG A 174 -40.72 69.93 18.26
N ALA A 175 -40.54 69.26 19.40
CA ALA A 175 -41.59 69.08 20.41
C ALA A 175 -41.66 70.25 21.42
N ILE A 176 -40.72 71.20 21.37
CA ILE A 176 -40.60 72.32 22.32
C ILE A 176 -40.98 73.68 21.69
N LEU A 177 -41.16 73.74 20.37
CA LEU A 177 -41.84 74.84 19.65
C LEU A 177 -43.32 74.53 19.47
#